data_AF-A0A6F8SK58-F1
#
_entry.id   AF-A0A6F8SK58-F1
#
_cell.length_a   1.000
_cell.length_b   1.000
_cell.length_c   1.000
_cell.angle_alpha   90.00
_cell.angle_beta   90.00
_cell.angle_gamma   90.00
#
_symmetry.space_group_name_H-M   'P 1'
#
loop_
_entity.id
_entity.type
_entity.pdbx_description
1 polymer ?
#
loop_
_entity_poly.entity_id
_entity_poly.type
_entity_poly.pdbx_seq_one_letter_code
_entity_poly.pdbx_strand_id
1 'polypeptide(L)'
;MPIDDIGKVKLDKTNRVMFCANNRCVDELKLDSSFNGLGSLLKQKHSLYFIGILTSEYLDMKVNANRLSFSFVEENSLFESIEPSRKEIDSKVEECVKDILKDYFDEAVNEREEAVRKYITEEAPQYKPLMKHLPQAIEGIKFGSSVSNIEDSLHDAKRQLEKDIAKENDELLVKINNNSLSSEDYEHEFAECTRKLVDINKASLAEYIAHRKAVLQLFEASLKKRPDEKYELEKFLHELIFPVRATSEDVSYEAHNLWLIDERLTYSQYLASDISLGASAGKKRPDLLLLDHPVLVSDEDGPGHTFESISIFELKRPMRDNYDGKDNPIDQLQEYAEKIKEGNAIDATGRPIRVNENTRIYLYAVCDVPASLEKIMRRRNFKQTPDGLGWHVYVDDLNASIEVLPYDKILADSKMRSRG
;
A
#
# COMPACT_ATOMS: atom_id res chain seq x y z
N MET A 1 -53.42 2.43 -17.35
CA MET A 1 -54.06 3.71 -16.99
C MET A 1 -53.16 4.84 -17.51
N PRO A 2 -53.70 5.88 -18.17
CA PRO A 2 -52.97 7.10 -18.53
C PRO A 2 -52.36 7.80 -17.31
N ILE A 3 -51.21 8.46 -17.49
CA ILE A 3 -50.52 9.20 -16.41
C ILE A 3 -51.42 10.30 -15.80
N ASP A 4 -52.33 10.82 -16.62
CA ASP A 4 -53.26 11.90 -16.29
C ASP A 4 -54.37 11.47 -15.31
N ASP A 5 -54.64 10.16 -15.21
CA ASP A 5 -55.71 9.60 -14.37
C ASP A 5 -55.26 9.28 -12.93
N ILE A 6 -53.95 9.37 -12.64
CA ILE A 6 -53.34 9.06 -11.32
C ILE A 6 -53.47 10.24 -10.32
N GLY A 7 -54.00 11.38 -10.76
CA GLY A 7 -54.02 12.63 -10.01
C GLY A 7 -52.71 13.42 -10.16
N LYS A 8 -52.39 14.30 -9.20
CA LYS A 8 -51.15 15.11 -9.24
C LYS A 8 -49.92 14.23 -8.97
N VAL A 9 -49.28 13.72 -10.01
CA VAL A 9 -47.94 13.13 -9.92
C VAL A 9 -46.93 14.26 -9.75
N LYS A 10 -46.22 14.27 -8.62
CA LYS A 10 -45.14 15.24 -8.39
C LYS A 10 -43.95 14.81 -9.25
N LEU A 11 -43.63 15.58 -10.29
CA LEU A 11 -42.39 15.44 -11.05
C LEU A 11 -41.21 15.93 -10.21
N ASP A 12 -40.94 15.22 -9.11
CA ASP A 12 -39.69 15.37 -8.40
C ASP A 12 -38.62 14.56 -9.14
N LYS A 13 -37.41 15.11 -9.15
CA LYS A 13 -36.26 14.67 -9.94
C LYS A 13 -35.64 13.38 -9.39
N THR A 14 -36.43 12.32 -9.24
CA THR A 14 -36.05 11.04 -8.61
C THR A 14 -36.47 9.84 -9.47
N ASN A 15 -35.66 8.78 -9.47
CA ASN A 15 -35.99 7.55 -10.18
C ASN A 15 -36.81 6.64 -9.27
N ARG A 16 -38.05 6.31 -9.67
CA ARG A 16 -38.95 5.53 -8.82
C ARG A 16 -40.03 4.77 -9.60
N VAL A 17 -40.62 3.78 -8.93
CA VAL A 17 -41.86 3.13 -9.38
C VAL A 17 -42.97 3.44 -8.39
N MET A 18 -44.06 3.99 -8.90
CA MET A 18 -45.24 4.36 -8.11
C MET A 18 -46.22 3.18 -8.10
N PHE A 19 -46.54 2.70 -6.90
CA PHE A 19 -47.48 1.61 -6.69
C PHE A 19 -48.87 2.20 -6.53
N CYS A 20 -49.72 1.92 -7.50
CA CYS A 20 -51.02 2.55 -7.63
C CYS A 20 -52.16 1.55 -7.39
N ALA A 21 -53.16 1.99 -6.65
CA ALA A 21 -54.40 1.26 -6.43
C ALA A 21 -55.61 2.21 -6.44
N ASN A 22 -56.74 1.74 -6.96
CA ASN A 22 -57.97 2.49 -7.14
C ASN A 22 -57.72 3.87 -7.79
N ASN A 23 -56.91 3.88 -8.84
CA ASN A 23 -56.48 5.05 -9.62
C ASN A 23 -55.74 6.14 -8.80
N ARG A 24 -55.03 5.76 -7.72
CA ARG A 24 -54.18 6.67 -6.94
C ARG A 24 -52.85 6.02 -6.57
N CYS A 25 -51.81 6.83 -6.47
CA CYS A 25 -50.54 6.40 -5.88
C CYS A 25 -50.72 6.19 -4.37
N VAL A 26 -50.29 5.03 -3.87
CA VAL A 26 -50.37 4.64 -2.47
C VAL A 26 -48.99 4.53 -1.85
N ASP A 27 -48.01 4.04 -2.61
CA ASP A 27 -46.63 3.84 -2.13
C ASP A 27 -45.63 3.97 -3.29
N GLU A 28 -44.33 4.09 -2.98
CA GLU A 28 -43.28 4.28 -3.97
C GLU A 28 -42.04 3.43 -3.68
N LEU A 29 -41.51 2.77 -4.71
CA LEU A 29 -40.21 2.10 -4.68
C LEU A 29 -39.15 3.05 -5.28
N LYS A 30 -38.16 3.43 -4.47
CA LYS A 30 -37.03 4.26 -4.92
C LYS A 30 -35.97 3.38 -5.58
N LEU A 31 -35.53 3.77 -6.78
CA LEU A 31 -34.63 2.95 -7.60
C LEU A 31 -33.15 3.39 -7.53
N ASP A 32 -32.89 4.60 -7.02
CA ASP A 32 -31.55 5.20 -7.03
C ASP A 32 -30.50 4.37 -6.26
N SER A 33 -30.91 3.59 -5.26
CA SER A 33 -30.03 2.71 -4.49
C SER A 33 -29.82 1.32 -5.12
N SER A 34 -30.73 0.87 -5.98
CA SER A 34 -30.79 -0.54 -6.44
C SER A 34 -29.98 -0.81 -7.72
N PHE A 35 -29.62 0.23 -8.48
CA PHE A 35 -29.02 0.08 -9.83
C PHE A 35 -27.57 0.52 -9.93
N ASN A 36 -26.79 0.31 -8.88
CA ASN A 36 -25.34 0.55 -8.85
C ASN A 36 -24.88 1.92 -9.43
N GLY A 37 -25.66 2.98 -9.18
CA GLY A 37 -25.37 4.34 -9.66
C GLY A 37 -25.98 4.74 -11.01
N LEU A 38 -26.72 3.86 -11.69
CA LEU A 38 -27.32 4.17 -13.00
C LEU A 38 -28.25 5.39 -12.95
N GLY A 39 -29.01 5.57 -11.85
CA GLY A 39 -29.89 6.72 -11.69
C GLY A 39 -29.16 8.07 -11.77
N SER A 40 -27.93 8.13 -11.25
CA SER A 40 -27.07 9.32 -11.37
C SER A 40 -26.60 9.54 -12.80
N LEU A 41 -26.26 8.47 -13.51
CA LEU A 41 -25.81 8.52 -14.91
C LEU A 41 -26.93 8.99 -15.85
N LEU A 42 -28.15 8.45 -15.69
CA LEU A 42 -29.34 8.91 -16.42
C LEU A 42 -29.58 10.41 -16.26
N LYS A 43 -29.45 10.92 -15.03
CA LYS A 43 -29.62 12.33 -14.71
C LYS A 43 -28.52 13.21 -15.30
N GLN A 44 -27.26 12.83 -15.13
CA GLN A 44 -26.12 13.68 -15.49
C GLN A 44 -25.84 13.68 -16.99
N LYS A 45 -25.94 12.51 -17.63
CA LYS A 45 -25.54 12.32 -19.02
C LYS A 45 -26.70 12.47 -20.00
N HIS A 46 -27.87 11.92 -19.66
CA HIS A 46 -29.03 11.94 -20.55
C HIS A 46 -30.08 12.98 -20.14
N SER A 47 -29.93 13.63 -18.98
CA SER A 47 -30.95 14.54 -18.41
C SER A 47 -32.31 13.86 -18.25
N LEU A 48 -32.31 12.56 -17.96
CA LEU A 48 -33.51 11.72 -17.85
C LEU A 48 -33.81 11.35 -16.39
N TYR A 49 -35.10 11.14 -16.13
CA TYR A 49 -35.62 10.54 -14.90
C TYR A 49 -36.60 9.43 -15.27
N PHE A 50 -36.49 8.30 -14.58
CA PHE A 50 -37.38 7.17 -14.77
C PHE A 50 -38.52 7.19 -13.75
N ILE A 51 -39.76 7.20 -14.25
CA ILE A 51 -40.97 7.05 -13.44
C ILE A 51 -41.76 5.87 -13.99
N GLY A 52 -41.77 4.77 -13.24
CA GLY A 52 -42.60 3.61 -13.51
C GLY A 52 -43.94 3.70 -12.77
N ILE A 53 -44.99 3.13 -13.33
CA ILE A 53 -46.31 3.04 -12.69
C ILE A 53 -46.74 1.58 -12.66
N LEU A 54 -46.93 1.05 -11.46
CA LEU A 54 -47.42 -0.30 -11.23
C LEU A 54 -48.88 -0.24 -10.82
N THR A 55 -49.75 -0.91 -11.59
CA THR A 55 -51.18 -1.06 -11.29
C THR A 55 -51.57 -2.51 -11.46
N SER A 56 -52.40 -3.03 -10.55
CA SER A 56 -53.02 -4.35 -10.71
C SER A 56 -54.27 -4.48 -9.86
N GLU A 57 -55.17 -5.39 -10.23
CA GLU A 57 -56.34 -5.72 -9.41
C GLU A 57 -55.93 -6.25 -8.02
N TYR A 58 -54.78 -6.93 -7.92
CA TYR A 58 -54.24 -7.38 -6.65
C TYR A 58 -53.91 -6.20 -5.72
N LEU A 59 -53.27 -5.15 -6.24
CA LEU A 59 -53.00 -3.93 -5.46
C LEU A 59 -54.30 -3.23 -5.04
N ASP A 60 -55.33 -3.23 -5.89
CA ASP A 60 -56.65 -2.68 -5.57
C ASP A 60 -57.34 -3.42 -4.41
N MET A 61 -57.10 -4.72 -4.28
CA MET A 61 -57.61 -5.54 -3.17
C MET A 61 -56.80 -5.36 -1.87
N LYS A 62 -55.50 -5.08 -1.97
CA LYS A 62 -54.59 -5.02 -0.81
C LYS A 62 -54.42 -3.63 -0.22
N VAL A 63 -54.99 -2.59 -0.82
CA VAL A 63 -54.94 -1.24 -0.26
C VAL A 63 -55.91 -1.08 0.92
N ASN A 64 -55.45 -0.46 2.01
CA ASN A 64 -56.28 -0.22 3.20
C ASN A 64 -57.43 0.77 2.92
N ALA A 65 -58.48 0.75 3.76
CA ALA A 65 -59.66 1.62 3.61
C ALA A 65 -59.32 3.12 3.52
N ASN A 66 -58.27 3.55 4.23
CA ASN A 66 -57.76 4.92 4.20
C ASN A 66 -56.88 5.25 2.98
N ARG A 67 -56.51 4.24 2.18
CA ARG A 67 -55.63 4.33 1.00
C ARG A 67 -54.26 4.96 1.26
N LEU A 68 -53.70 4.68 2.44
CA LEU A 68 -52.39 5.20 2.88
C LEU A 68 -51.29 4.14 2.88
N SER A 69 -51.63 2.87 2.75
CA SER A 69 -50.68 1.76 2.73
C SER A 69 -51.30 0.50 2.13
N PHE A 70 -50.43 -0.38 1.65
CA PHE A 70 -50.78 -1.75 1.26
C PHE A 70 -50.62 -2.71 2.43
N SER A 71 -51.49 -3.71 2.50
CA SER A 71 -51.44 -4.81 3.46
C SER A 71 -50.91 -6.07 2.79
N PHE A 72 -49.58 -6.14 2.62
CA PHE A 72 -48.88 -7.33 2.12
C PHE A 72 -48.65 -8.35 3.25
N VAL A 73 -48.49 -9.62 2.89
CA VAL A 73 -48.11 -10.68 3.85
C VAL A 73 -46.62 -10.57 4.18
N GLU A 74 -46.26 -10.76 5.45
CA GLU A 74 -44.86 -10.81 5.90
C GLU A 74 -44.27 -12.23 5.73
N GLU A 75 -42.97 -12.32 5.36
CA GLU A 75 -42.25 -13.57 5.03
C GLU A 75 -42.31 -14.66 6.14
N ASN A 76 -42.65 -14.32 7.38
CA ASN A 76 -42.61 -15.23 8.55
C ASN A 76 -43.98 -15.72 9.04
N SER A 77 -45.02 -15.64 8.22
CA SER A 77 -46.29 -16.32 8.49
C SER A 77 -46.09 -17.85 8.47
N LEU A 78 -46.40 -18.53 9.58
CA LEU A 78 -46.38 -20.01 9.71
C LEU A 78 -47.30 -20.76 8.73
N PHE A 79 -48.10 -20.02 7.94
CA PHE A 79 -48.89 -20.55 6.84
C PHE A 79 -48.22 -20.20 5.52
N GLU A 80 -47.99 -21.20 4.66
CA GLU A 80 -47.70 -21.02 3.23
C GLU A 80 -48.85 -20.26 2.58
N SER A 81 -48.78 -18.93 2.61
CA SER A 81 -49.70 -18.08 1.86
C SER A 81 -49.26 -18.08 0.40
N ILE A 82 -50.19 -18.40 -0.52
CA ILE A 82 -49.99 -18.34 -1.99
C ILE A 82 -49.83 -16.88 -2.49
N GLU A 83 -49.92 -15.89 -1.60
CA GLU A 83 -49.88 -14.47 -1.94
C GLU A 83 -48.43 -13.94 -1.98
N PRO A 84 -48.09 -13.09 -2.98
CA PRO A 84 -46.74 -12.55 -3.11
C PRO A 84 -46.40 -11.56 -1.99
N SER A 85 -45.18 -11.67 -1.47
CA SER A 85 -44.60 -10.73 -0.51
C SER A 85 -44.19 -9.42 -1.18
N ARG A 86 -44.01 -8.36 -0.38
CA ARG A 86 -43.53 -7.07 -0.91
C ARG A 86 -42.16 -7.19 -1.58
N LYS A 87 -41.25 -7.98 -1.01
CA LYS A 87 -39.89 -8.14 -1.54
C LYS A 87 -39.86 -8.87 -2.89
N GLU A 88 -40.71 -9.87 -3.07
CA GLU A 88 -40.86 -10.55 -4.37
C GLU A 88 -41.41 -9.61 -5.44
N ILE A 89 -42.40 -8.78 -5.07
CA ILE A 89 -42.94 -7.75 -5.97
C ILE A 89 -41.85 -6.73 -6.33
N ASP A 90 -41.13 -6.20 -5.33
CA ASP A 90 -40.05 -5.23 -5.56
C ASP A 90 -38.95 -5.82 -6.46
N SER A 91 -38.51 -7.07 -6.21
CA SER A 91 -37.51 -7.76 -7.04
C SER A 91 -37.97 -7.92 -8.49
N LYS A 92 -39.24 -8.29 -8.73
CA LYS A 92 -39.79 -8.42 -10.09
C LYS A 92 -39.99 -7.08 -10.78
N VAL A 93 -40.33 -6.04 -10.02
CA VAL A 93 -40.38 -4.67 -10.55
C VAL A 93 -38.98 -4.24 -11.00
N GLU A 94 -37.95 -4.49 -10.19
CA GLU A 94 -36.57 -4.16 -10.56
C GLU A 94 -36.09 -4.91 -11.82
N GLU A 95 -36.43 -6.19 -11.98
CA GLU A 95 -36.16 -6.95 -13.22
C GLU A 95 -36.82 -6.28 -14.44
N CYS A 96 -38.11 -5.96 -14.36
CA CYS A 96 -38.82 -5.27 -15.46
C CYS A 96 -38.19 -3.89 -15.78
N VAL A 97 -37.77 -3.15 -14.76
CA VAL A 97 -37.13 -1.84 -14.95
C VAL A 97 -35.77 -2.00 -15.64
N LYS A 98 -34.99 -3.04 -15.29
CA LYS A 98 -33.73 -3.37 -15.97
C LYS A 98 -33.96 -3.66 -17.45
N ASP A 99 -35.01 -4.40 -17.79
CA ASP A 99 -35.34 -4.69 -19.19
C ASP A 99 -35.74 -3.42 -19.97
N ILE A 100 -36.51 -2.52 -19.35
CA ILE A 100 -36.91 -1.24 -19.98
C ILE A 100 -35.70 -0.32 -20.21
N LEU A 101 -34.77 -0.29 -19.25
CA LEU A 101 -33.59 0.57 -19.28
C LEU A 101 -32.35 -0.14 -19.85
N LYS A 102 -32.53 -1.28 -20.52
CA LYS A 102 -31.44 -2.16 -20.94
C LYS A 102 -30.35 -1.43 -21.73
N ASP A 103 -30.73 -0.62 -22.71
CA ASP A 103 -29.76 0.12 -23.54
C ASP A 103 -28.87 1.04 -22.69
N TYR A 104 -29.42 1.68 -21.67
CA TYR A 104 -28.66 2.54 -20.74
C TYR A 104 -27.78 1.73 -19.79
N PHE A 105 -28.23 0.54 -19.37
CA PHE A 105 -27.40 -0.39 -18.60
C PHE A 105 -26.21 -0.88 -19.43
N ASP A 106 -26.46 -1.32 -20.67
CA ASP A 106 -25.43 -1.83 -21.57
C ASP A 106 -24.39 -0.74 -21.87
N GLU A 107 -24.82 0.50 -22.11
CA GLU A 107 -23.93 1.66 -22.24
C GLU A 107 -23.09 1.88 -20.97
N ALA A 108 -23.72 1.94 -19.80
CA ALA A 108 -23.03 2.19 -18.53
C ALA A 108 -22.04 1.08 -18.14
N VAL A 109 -22.35 -0.18 -18.47
CA VAL A 109 -21.46 -1.32 -18.25
C VAL A 109 -20.22 -1.18 -19.13
N ASN A 110 -20.40 -0.92 -20.43
CA ASN A 110 -19.29 -0.74 -21.36
C ASN A 110 -18.37 0.40 -20.91
N GLU A 111 -18.92 1.56 -20.55
CA GLU A 111 -18.12 2.70 -20.09
C GLU A 111 -17.31 2.41 -18.83
N ARG A 112 -17.92 1.70 -17.87
CA ARG A 112 -17.21 1.29 -16.65
C ARG A 112 -16.07 0.34 -16.97
N GLU A 113 -16.32 -0.69 -17.79
CA GLU A 113 -15.28 -1.64 -18.18
C GLU A 113 -14.12 -0.97 -18.91
N GLU A 114 -14.42 -0.03 -19.82
CA GLU A 114 -13.40 0.74 -20.52
C GLU A 114 -12.60 1.64 -19.57
N ALA A 115 -13.26 2.34 -18.65
CA ALA A 115 -12.60 3.20 -17.65
C ALA A 115 -11.67 2.39 -16.76
N VAL A 116 -12.13 1.25 -16.23
CA VAL A 116 -11.33 0.35 -15.40
C VAL A 116 -10.16 -0.23 -16.19
N ARG A 117 -10.40 -0.74 -17.41
CA ARG A 117 -9.35 -1.29 -18.27
C ARG A 117 -8.28 -0.25 -18.60
N LYS A 118 -8.69 0.99 -18.90
CA LYS A 118 -7.78 2.09 -19.20
C LYS A 118 -6.92 2.42 -17.97
N TYR A 119 -7.55 2.60 -16.81
CA TYR A 119 -6.85 2.87 -15.56
C TYR A 119 -5.83 1.77 -15.22
N ILE A 120 -6.21 0.49 -15.32
CA ILE A 120 -5.31 -0.64 -15.09
C ILE A 120 -4.14 -0.66 -16.09
N THR A 121 -4.38 -0.31 -17.35
CA THR A 121 -3.34 -0.38 -18.40
C THR A 121 -2.35 0.78 -18.31
N GLU A 122 -2.84 1.98 -18.02
CA GLU A 122 -2.04 3.22 -18.11
C GLU A 122 -1.46 3.65 -16.76
N GLU A 123 -2.18 3.43 -15.65
CA GLU A 123 -1.84 4.01 -14.35
C GLU A 123 -1.57 2.95 -13.26
N ALA A 124 -2.35 1.86 -13.25
CA ALA A 124 -2.30 0.86 -12.18
C ALA A 124 -2.23 -0.61 -12.67
N PRO A 125 -1.13 -1.04 -13.32
CA PRO A 125 -0.97 -2.41 -13.81
C PRO A 125 -1.04 -3.50 -12.73
N GLN A 126 -0.86 -3.14 -11.45
CA GLN A 126 -0.94 -4.04 -10.30
C GLN A 126 -2.31 -4.73 -10.16
N TYR A 127 -3.37 -4.13 -10.70
CA TYR A 127 -4.73 -4.67 -10.67
C TYR A 127 -5.06 -5.59 -11.85
N LYS A 128 -4.14 -5.76 -12.81
CA LYS A 128 -4.35 -6.62 -13.99
C LYS A 128 -4.76 -8.06 -13.66
N PRO A 129 -4.26 -8.71 -12.58
CA PRO A 129 -4.74 -10.04 -12.19
C PRO A 129 -6.24 -10.09 -11.86
N LEU A 130 -6.83 -8.99 -11.38
CA LEU A 130 -8.26 -8.92 -11.04
C LEU A 130 -9.15 -9.11 -12.27
N MET A 131 -8.72 -8.62 -13.44
CA MET A 131 -9.49 -8.80 -14.68
C MET A 131 -9.65 -10.27 -15.07
N LYS A 132 -8.71 -11.13 -14.66
CA LYS A 132 -8.70 -12.55 -14.99
C LYS A 132 -9.30 -13.40 -13.87
N HIS A 133 -8.98 -13.07 -12.62
CA HIS A 133 -9.24 -13.94 -11.47
C HIS A 133 -10.43 -13.47 -10.62
N LEU A 134 -10.89 -12.22 -10.78
CA LEU A 134 -11.99 -11.65 -10.00
C LEU A 134 -12.86 -10.65 -10.79
N PRO A 135 -13.41 -11.04 -11.96
CA PRO A 135 -14.20 -10.14 -12.82
C PRO A 135 -15.41 -9.51 -12.10
N GLN A 136 -16.04 -10.24 -11.18
CA GLN A 136 -17.16 -9.76 -10.38
C GLN A 136 -16.83 -8.54 -9.51
N ALA A 137 -15.55 -8.32 -9.16
CA ALA A 137 -15.15 -7.13 -8.42
C ALA A 137 -15.27 -5.86 -9.27
N ILE A 138 -15.04 -5.99 -10.59
CA ILE A 138 -15.24 -4.90 -11.55
C ILE A 138 -16.75 -4.60 -11.68
N GLU A 139 -17.58 -5.64 -11.63
CA GLU A 139 -19.05 -5.50 -11.65
C GLU A 139 -19.60 -4.78 -10.41
N GLY A 140 -18.90 -4.84 -9.28
CA GLY A 140 -19.26 -4.13 -8.06
C GLY A 140 -19.05 -2.60 -8.13
N ILE A 141 -18.21 -2.12 -9.05
CA ILE A 141 -17.88 -0.68 -9.16
C ILE A 141 -19.11 0.09 -9.68
N LYS A 142 -19.48 1.16 -8.97
CA LYS A 142 -20.59 2.04 -9.34
C LYS A 142 -20.34 2.70 -10.70
N PHE A 143 -21.40 2.84 -11.49
CA PHE A 143 -21.32 3.58 -12.76
C PHE A 143 -20.93 5.05 -12.52
N GLY A 144 -20.08 5.59 -13.38
CA GLY A 144 -19.59 6.97 -13.27
C GLY A 144 -18.69 7.23 -12.05
N SER A 145 -18.07 6.20 -11.47
CA SER A 145 -17.10 6.35 -10.39
C SER A 145 -15.90 7.22 -10.81
N SER A 146 -15.39 8.03 -9.88
CA SER A 146 -14.13 8.75 -10.07
C SER A 146 -12.95 7.79 -10.12
N VAL A 147 -11.82 8.25 -10.66
CA VAL A 147 -10.57 7.46 -10.69
C VAL A 147 -10.17 6.99 -9.29
N SER A 148 -10.24 7.86 -8.29
CA SER A 148 -9.96 7.50 -6.89
C SER A 148 -10.91 6.43 -6.34
N ASN A 149 -12.21 6.48 -6.67
CA ASN A 149 -13.14 5.44 -6.22
C ASN A 149 -12.93 4.11 -6.94
N ILE A 150 -12.51 4.16 -8.22
CA ILE A 150 -12.11 2.97 -8.99
C ILE A 150 -10.88 2.35 -8.32
N GLU A 151 -9.87 3.15 -7.99
CA GLU A 151 -8.66 2.72 -7.29
C GLU A 151 -8.98 2.04 -5.96
N ASP A 152 -9.76 2.69 -5.09
CA ASP A 152 -10.15 2.14 -3.78
C ASP A 152 -10.85 0.78 -3.94
N SER A 153 -11.79 0.68 -4.89
CA SER A 153 -12.54 -0.55 -5.15
C SER A 153 -11.63 -1.68 -5.66
N LEU A 154 -10.68 -1.35 -6.54
CA LEU A 154 -9.70 -2.31 -7.05
C LEU A 154 -8.72 -2.75 -5.95
N HIS A 155 -8.37 -1.85 -5.04
CA HIS A 155 -7.48 -2.16 -3.94
C HIS A 155 -8.13 -3.15 -2.96
N ASP A 156 -9.38 -2.91 -2.59
CA ASP A 156 -10.17 -3.83 -1.76
C ASP A 156 -10.32 -5.20 -2.45
N ALA A 157 -10.58 -5.21 -3.76
CA ALA A 157 -10.66 -6.42 -4.56
C ALA A 157 -9.34 -7.21 -4.60
N LYS A 158 -8.19 -6.51 -4.74
CA LYS A 158 -6.85 -7.11 -4.66
C LYS A 158 -6.64 -7.78 -3.32
N ARG A 159 -6.96 -7.08 -2.23
CA ARG A 159 -6.82 -7.61 -0.87
C ARG A 159 -7.71 -8.83 -0.65
N GLN A 160 -8.92 -8.83 -1.20
CA GLN A 160 -9.81 -9.99 -1.10
C GLN A 160 -9.24 -11.19 -1.87
N LEU A 161 -8.74 -10.97 -3.09
CA LEU A 161 -8.12 -12.02 -3.88
C LEU A 161 -6.89 -12.64 -3.18
N GLU A 162 -6.06 -11.82 -2.54
CA GLU A 162 -4.91 -12.28 -1.75
C GLU A 162 -5.34 -13.16 -0.57
N LYS A 163 -6.42 -12.77 0.14
CA LYS A 163 -6.99 -13.56 1.23
C LYS A 163 -7.56 -14.89 0.74
N ASP A 164 -8.27 -14.88 -0.39
CA ASP A 164 -8.88 -16.08 -0.96
C ASP A 164 -7.79 -17.08 -1.37
N ILE A 165 -6.70 -16.60 -1.97
CA ILE A 165 -5.55 -17.44 -2.33
C ILE A 165 -4.84 -17.99 -1.10
N ALA A 166 -4.64 -17.18 -0.05
CA ALA A 166 -4.05 -17.66 1.19
C ALA A 166 -4.89 -18.79 1.80
N LYS A 167 -6.21 -18.64 1.80
CA LYS A 167 -7.15 -19.66 2.27
C LYS A 167 -7.13 -20.91 1.39
N GLU A 168 -7.16 -20.77 0.05
CA GLU A 168 -7.03 -21.88 -0.89
C GLU A 168 -5.73 -22.67 -0.66
N ASN A 169 -4.63 -21.96 -0.36
CA ASN A 169 -3.33 -22.56 -0.10
C ASN A 169 -3.31 -23.34 1.24
N ASP A 170 -3.87 -22.78 2.31
CA ASP A 170 -4.01 -23.46 3.59
C ASP A 170 -4.88 -24.72 3.49
N GLU A 171 -5.99 -24.65 2.74
CA GLU A 171 -6.85 -25.80 2.48
C GLU A 171 -6.12 -26.89 1.67
N LEU A 172 -5.33 -26.50 0.67
CA LEU A 172 -4.47 -27.43 -0.09
C LEU A 172 -3.45 -28.11 0.82
N LEU A 173 -2.78 -27.39 1.72
CA LEU A 173 -1.82 -27.95 2.68
C LEU A 173 -2.47 -28.97 3.63
N VAL A 174 -3.69 -28.69 4.10
CA VAL A 174 -4.47 -29.64 4.92
C VAL A 174 -4.83 -30.90 4.14
N LYS A 175 -5.27 -30.76 2.88
CA LYS A 175 -5.58 -31.91 2.01
C LYS A 175 -4.34 -32.76 1.71
N ILE A 176 -3.17 -32.13 1.53
CA ILE A 176 -1.87 -32.80 1.35
C ILE A 176 -1.50 -33.63 2.57
N ASN A 177 -1.59 -33.05 3.77
CA ASN A 177 -1.23 -33.74 5.02
C ASN A 177 -2.15 -34.92 5.35
N ASN A 178 -3.37 -34.92 4.82
CA ASN A 178 -4.38 -35.95 5.08
C ASN A 178 -4.46 -37.05 4.01
N ASN A 179 -3.58 -37.05 2.98
CA ASN A 179 -3.59 -38.05 1.88
C ASN A 179 -4.96 -38.22 1.19
N SER A 180 -5.73 -37.14 1.09
CA SER A 180 -7.18 -37.16 0.77
C SER A 180 -7.51 -36.95 -0.72
N LEU A 181 -6.53 -36.90 -1.64
CA LEU A 181 -6.75 -36.52 -3.04
C LEU A 181 -6.28 -37.62 -4.03
N SER A 182 -6.98 -37.74 -5.16
CA SER A 182 -6.50 -38.45 -6.36
C SER A 182 -5.35 -37.65 -7.00
N SER A 183 -4.39 -38.30 -7.70
CA SER A 183 -3.20 -37.57 -8.22
C SER A 183 -3.53 -36.56 -9.32
N GLU A 184 -4.61 -36.76 -10.07
CA GLU A 184 -4.98 -35.90 -11.22
C GLU A 184 -5.74 -34.63 -10.79
N ASP A 185 -6.68 -34.72 -9.83
CA ASP A 185 -7.40 -33.55 -9.32
C ASP A 185 -6.46 -32.62 -8.52
N TYR A 186 -5.47 -33.21 -7.83
CA TYR A 186 -4.41 -32.50 -7.11
C TYR A 186 -3.53 -31.66 -8.04
N GLU A 187 -3.04 -32.23 -9.14
CA GLU A 187 -2.18 -31.52 -10.09
C GLU A 187 -2.90 -30.31 -10.70
N HIS A 188 -4.20 -30.44 -10.94
CA HIS A 188 -5.03 -29.35 -11.46
C HIS A 188 -5.25 -28.22 -10.44
N GLU A 189 -5.69 -28.52 -9.22
CA GLU A 189 -5.91 -27.52 -8.15
C GLU A 189 -4.60 -26.79 -7.79
N PHE A 190 -3.48 -27.52 -7.69
CA PHE A 190 -2.17 -26.95 -7.40
C PHE A 190 -1.65 -26.05 -8.54
N ALA A 191 -1.82 -26.46 -9.80
CA ALA A 191 -1.41 -25.68 -10.95
C ALA A 191 -2.23 -24.39 -11.12
N GLU A 192 -3.53 -24.42 -10.83
CA GLU A 192 -4.39 -23.22 -10.81
C GLU A 192 -3.95 -22.24 -9.71
N CYS A 193 -3.77 -22.71 -8.47
CA CYS A 193 -3.31 -21.87 -7.36
C CYS A 193 -1.93 -21.25 -7.65
N THR A 194 -0.99 -22.05 -8.18
CA THR A 194 0.34 -21.58 -8.59
C THR A 194 0.27 -20.52 -9.69
N ARG A 195 -0.61 -20.69 -10.69
CA ARG A 195 -0.80 -19.70 -11.76
C ARG A 195 -1.36 -18.38 -11.25
N LYS A 196 -2.33 -18.41 -10.33
CA LYS A 196 -2.86 -17.20 -9.66
C LYS A 196 -1.76 -16.47 -8.90
N LEU A 197 -0.96 -17.20 -8.11
CA LEU A 197 0.18 -16.65 -7.36
C LEU A 197 1.23 -16.02 -8.27
N VAL A 198 1.59 -16.67 -9.38
CA VAL A 198 2.55 -16.14 -10.34
C VAL A 198 2.04 -14.85 -11.00
N ASP A 199 0.76 -14.79 -11.38
CA ASP A 199 0.17 -13.61 -12.01
C ASP A 199 0.14 -12.41 -11.04
N ILE A 200 -0.16 -12.63 -9.76
CA ILE A 200 -0.15 -11.59 -8.71
C ILE A 200 1.28 -11.15 -8.38
N ASN A 201 2.21 -12.10 -8.19
CA ASN A 201 3.60 -11.78 -7.88
C ASN A 201 4.27 -11.01 -9.03
N LYS A 202 3.95 -11.31 -10.29
CA LYS A 202 4.42 -10.52 -11.44
C LYS A 202 3.90 -9.09 -11.41
N ALA A 203 2.67 -8.89 -10.98
CA ALA A 203 2.06 -7.57 -10.87
C ALA A 203 2.68 -6.76 -9.72
N SER A 204 2.87 -7.38 -8.55
CA SER A 204 3.58 -6.78 -7.40
C SER A 204 5.06 -6.50 -7.70
N LEU A 205 5.73 -7.34 -8.48
CA LEU A 205 7.10 -7.11 -8.93
C LEU A 205 7.20 -5.92 -9.90
N ALA A 206 6.23 -5.75 -10.79
CA ALA A 206 6.19 -4.60 -11.69
C ALA A 206 6.02 -3.28 -10.93
N GLU A 207 5.17 -3.26 -9.90
CA GLU A 207 4.99 -2.14 -8.96
C GLU A 207 6.30 -1.83 -8.21
N TYR A 208 6.93 -2.85 -7.62
CA TYR A 208 8.20 -2.70 -6.92
C TYR A 208 9.29 -2.11 -7.83
N ILE A 209 9.40 -2.58 -9.08
CA ILE A 209 10.37 -2.05 -10.06
C ILE A 209 10.04 -0.60 -10.42
N ALA A 210 8.76 -0.26 -10.62
CA ALA A 210 8.33 1.10 -10.94
C ALA A 210 8.60 2.07 -9.78
N HIS A 211 8.29 1.67 -8.54
CA HIS A 211 8.58 2.44 -7.34
C HIS A 211 10.09 2.67 -7.18
N ARG A 212 10.92 1.61 -7.28
CA ARG A 212 12.38 1.74 -7.19
C ARG A 212 12.96 2.64 -8.27
N LYS A 213 12.41 2.58 -9.48
CA LYS A 213 12.79 3.47 -10.57
C LYS A 213 12.46 4.94 -10.25
N ALA A 214 11.28 5.22 -9.68
CA ALA A 214 10.90 6.57 -9.27
C ALA A 214 11.81 7.11 -8.16
N VAL A 215 12.07 6.29 -7.13
CA VAL A 215 13.00 6.62 -6.03
C VAL A 215 14.41 6.90 -6.56
N LEU A 216 14.91 6.08 -7.49
CA LEU A 216 16.22 6.31 -8.11
C LEU A 216 16.30 7.63 -8.89
N GLN A 217 15.21 8.00 -9.58
CA GLN A 217 15.13 9.27 -10.28
C GLN A 217 15.14 10.45 -9.32
N LEU A 218 14.42 10.36 -8.20
CA LEU A 218 14.43 11.37 -7.14
C LEU A 218 15.80 11.50 -6.49
N PHE A 219 16.43 10.37 -6.16
CA PHE A 219 17.77 10.33 -5.61
C PHE A 219 18.77 10.98 -6.57
N GLU A 220 18.82 10.56 -7.84
CA GLU A 220 19.70 11.15 -8.85
C GLU A 220 19.46 12.65 -9.05
N ALA A 221 18.20 13.09 -9.03
CA ALA A 221 17.88 14.51 -9.15
C ALA A 221 18.42 15.33 -7.97
N SER A 222 18.36 14.78 -6.75
CA SER A 222 18.82 15.46 -5.53
C SER A 222 20.34 15.66 -5.46
N LEU A 223 21.11 14.86 -6.22
CA LEU A 223 22.56 15.00 -6.34
C LEU A 223 22.97 16.14 -7.28
N LYS A 224 22.06 16.62 -8.13
CA LYS A 224 22.35 17.67 -9.11
C LYS A 224 22.14 19.05 -8.50
N LYS A 225 22.85 20.05 -9.04
CA LYS A 225 22.56 21.45 -8.75
C LYS A 225 21.18 21.83 -9.23
N ARG A 226 20.46 22.56 -8.39
CA ARG A 226 19.17 23.15 -8.72
C ARG A 226 19.36 24.46 -9.50
N PRO A 227 18.28 25.03 -10.08
CA PRO A 227 18.35 26.32 -10.79
C PRO A 227 18.87 27.49 -9.94
N ASP A 228 18.81 27.39 -8.61
CA ASP A 228 19.37 28.37 -7.67
C ASP A 228 20.87 28.15 -7.36
N GLU A 229 21.55 27.30 -8.15
CA GLU A 229 22.97 26.91 -8.00
C GLU A 229 23.32 26.23 -6.67
N LYS A 230 22.30 25.78 -5.92
CA LYS A 230 22.47 25.04 -4.66
C LYS A 230 22.16 23.56 -4.87
N TYR A 231 22.83 22.71 -4.10
CA TYR A 231 22.46 21.30 -3.97
C TYR A 231 21.26 21.12 -3.03
N GLU A 232 20.59 19.97 -3.08
CA GLU A 232 19.56 19.66 -2.10
C GLU A 232 20.10 19.63 -0.66
N LEU A 233 19.19 19.72 0.31
CA LEU A 233 19.55 19.62 1.72
C LEU A 233 19.77 18.15 2.11
N GLU A 234 20.67 17.91 3.05
CA GLU A 234 20.93 16.59 3.66
C GLU A 234 19.65 15.94 4.18
N LYS A 235 18.79 16.73 4.82
CA LYS A 235 17.48 16.29 5.32
C LYS A 235 16.62 15.62 4.23
N PHE A 236 16.63 16.13 3.00
CA PHE A 236 15.83 15.55 1.91
C PHE A 236 16.32 14.15 1.54
N LEU A 237 17.64 14.00 1.38
CA LEU A 237 18.27 12.71 1.10
C LEU A 237 18.04 11.71 2.23
N HIS A 238 18.14 12.18 3.47
CA HIS A 238 17.86 11.37 4.65
C HIS A 238 16.42 10.88 4.63
N GLU A 239 15.42 11.77 4.52
CA GLU A 239 14.00 11.38 4.46
C GLU A 239 13.69 10.45 3.27
N LEU A 240 14.37 10.62 2.14
CA LEU A 240 14.23 9.71 0.99
C LEU A 240 14.75 8.30 1.30
N ILE A 241 15.86 8.18 2.05
CA ILE A 241 16.45 6.89 2.44
C ILE A 241 15.65 6.26 3.58
N PHE A 242 15.36 7.01 4.65
CA PHE A 242 14.60 6.56 5.80
C PHE A 242 14.01 7.76 6.57
N PRO A 243 12.75 7.72 7.05
CA PRO A 243 12.14 8.82 7.81
C PRO A 243 12.95 9.24 9.05
N VAL A 244 13.10 10.55 9.26
CA VAL A 244 13.79 11.07 10.47
C VAL A 244 12.92 10.93 11.71
N ARG A 245 13.55 10.73 12.87
CA ARG A 245 12.92 10.54 14.18
C ARG A 245 11.96 9.35 14.24
N ALA A 246 12.32 8.29 13.53
CA ALA A 246 11.54 7.07 13.44
C ALA A 246 12.43 5.85 13.69
N THR A 247 11.80 4.74 14.06
CA THR A 247 12.42 3.43 14.20
C THR A 247 11.88 2.44 13.17
N SER A 248 12.49 1.26 13.07
CA SER A 248 11.98 0.14 12.28
C SER A 248 10.57 -0.32 12.67
N GLU A 249 10.11 -0.02 13.90
CA GLU A 249 8.74 -0.32 14.34
C GLU A 249 7.70 0.70 13.82
N ASP A 250 8.14 1.93 13.50
CA ASP A 250 7.27 3.01 13.05
C ASP A 250 7.10 3.04 11.52
N VAL A 251 8.01 2.39 10.78
CA VAL A 251 8.16 2.52 9.32
C VAL A 251 8.04 1.15 8.67
N SER A 252 7.05 0.97 7.79
CA SER A 252 6.90 -0.29 7.04
C SER A 252 8.01 -0.46 6.01
N TYR A 253 8.21 -1.70 5.55
CA TYR A 253 9.20 -2.05 4.53
C TYR A 253 9.06 -1.20 3.26
N GLU A 254 7.83 -0.91 2.84
CA GLU A 254 7.52 -0.11 1.65
C GLU A 254 7.76 1.39 1.85
N ALA A 255 7.84 1.85 3.11
CA ALA A 255 7.93 3.26 3.48
C ALA A 255 9.37 3.78 3.63
N HIS A 256 10.39 2.96 3.35
CA HIS A 256 11.79 3.37 3.36
C HIS A 256 12.58 2.82 2.16
N ASN A 257 13.76 3.39 1.89
CA ASN A 257 14.59 3.06 0.72
C ASN A 257 16.04 2.72 1.06
N LEU A 258 16.27 2.05 2.21
CA LEU A 258 17.60 1.58 2.63
C LEU A 258 18.33 0.73 1.58
N TRP A 259 17.59 0.05 0.72
CA TRP A 259 18.11 -0.69 -0.44
C TRP A 259 18.97 0.17 -1.39
N LEU A 260 18.79 1.49 -1.40
CA LEU A 260 19.64 2.42 -2.13
C LEU A 260 21.10 2.24 -1.71
N ILE A 261 21.35 2.12 -0.40
CA ILE A 261 22.68 1.92 0.14
C ILE A 261 23.06 0.43 0.00
N ASP A 262 22.30 -0.46 0.62
CA ASP A 262 22.51 -1.90 0.58
C ASP A 262 21.22 -2.65 0.96
N GLU A 263 20.85 -3.67 0.19
CA GLU A 263 19.64 -4.49 0.44
C GLU A 263 19.63 -5.13 1.82
N ARG A 264 20.80 -5.46 2.36
CA ARG A 264 20.94 -6.13 3.66
C ARG A 264 20.48 -5.26 4.83
N LEU A 265 20.56 -3.94 4.67
CA LEU A 265 20.15 -2.98 5.72
C LEU A 265 18.65 -3.02 5.99
N THR A 266 17.86 -3.47 5.01
CA THR A 266 16.42 -3.62 5.15
C THR A 266 16.01 -4.72 6.15
N TYR A 267 16.92 -5.63 6.48
CA TYR A 267 16.64 -6.79 7.34
C TYR A 267 17.26 -6.66 8.75
N SER A 268 17.71 -5.46 9.15
CA SER A 268 18.26 -5.25 10.48
C SER A 268 17.20 -5.45 11.55
N GLN A 269 17.58 -6.04 12.68
CA GLN A 269 16.63 -6.32 13.77
C GLN A 269 16.11 -5.04 14.44
N TYR A 270 16.99 -4.04 14.58
CA TYR A 270 16.63 -2.74 15.11
C TYR A 270 17.29 -1.65 14.29
N LEU A 271 16.50 -0.64 13.92
CA LEU A 271 16.96 0.57 13.27
C LEU A 271 16.34 1.81 13.91
N ALA A 272 17.17 2.84 14.11
CA ALA A 272 16.76 4.15 14.61
C ALA A 272 17.36 5.26 13.76
N SER A 273 16.55 6.28 13.43
CA SER A 273 16.92 7.39 12.53
C SER A 273 16.76 8.75 13.22
N ASP A 274 17.82 9.57 13.30
CA ASP A 274 17.84 10.86 14.03
C ASP A 274 17.32 10.74 15.49
N ILE A 275 17.69 9.66 16.18
CA ILE A 275 17.31 9.40 17.57
C ILE A 275 18.53 9.59 18.49
N SER A 276 18.29 10.22 19.64
CA SER A 276 19.36 10.58 20.58
C SER A 276 19.86 9.37 21.36
N LEU A 277 21.18 9.19 21.42
CA LEU A 277 21.86 8.20 22.25
C LEU A 277 21.76 8.46 23.76
N GLY A 278 21.03 9.52 24.17
CA GLY A 278 20.74 9.84 25.57
C GLY A 278 21.60 10.97 26.13
N ALA A 279 21.21 11.47 27.30
CA ALA A 279 21.88 12.60 27.95
C ALA A 279 23.34 12.28 28.32
N SER A 280 23.61 11.06 28.80
CA SER A 280 24.95 10.58 29.14
C SER A 280 25.88 10.49 27.92
N ALA A 281 25.31 10.27 26.72
CA ALA A 281 26.03 10.32 25.44
C ALA A 281 26.03 11.73 24.80
N GLY A 282 25.70 12.78 25.56
CA GLY A 282 25.72 14.16 25.06
C GLY A 282 24.56 14.52 24.12
N LYS A 283 23.47 13.73 24.10
CA LYS A 283 22.30 13.88 23.21
C LYS A 283 22.63 13.86 21.72
N LYS A 284 23.73 13.19 21.38
CA LYS A 284 24.19 12.94 20.01
C LYS A 284 23.16 12.08 19.27
N ARG A 285 22.93 12.38 18.00
CA ARG A 285 21.92 11.73 17.14
C ARG A 285 22.59 11.27 15.85
N PRO A 286 22.90 9.97 15.73
CA PRO A 286 23.28 9.40 14.45
C PRO A 286 22.15 9.52 13.44
N ASP A 287 22.48 9.66 12.16
CA ASP A 287 21.47 9.70 11.11
C ASP A 287 20.76 8.36 10.98
N LEU A 288 21.52 7.26 10.99
CA LEU A 288 20.99 5.91 11.16
C LEU A 288 21.85 5.11 12.14
N LEU A 289 21.20 4.38 13.03
CA LEU A 289 21.81 3.41 13.93
C LEU A 289 21.10 2.07 13.75
N LEU A 290 21.84 1.04 13.39
CA LEU A 290 21.36 -0.33 13.24
C LEU A 290 22.06 -1.22 14.24
N LEU A 291 21.29 -2.07 14.92
CA LEU A 291 21.78 -2.98 15.95
C LEU A 291 21.33 -4.40 15.61
N ASP A 292 22.29 -5.34 15.53
CA ASP A 292 22.02 -6.75 15.20
C ASP A 292 22.46 -7.69 16.33
N HIS A 293 21.64 -8.71 16.60
CA HIS A 293 21.89 -9.79 17.55
C HIS A 293 22.30 -11.10 16.85
N PRO A 294 22.95 -12.04 17.57
CA PRO A 294 23.26 -13.35 17.01
C PRO A 294 22.00 -14.10 16.58
N VAL A 295 22.03 -14.71 15.39
CA VAL A 295 20.95 -15.57 14.87
C VAL A 295 20.83 -16.89 15.66
N LEU A 296 21.85 -17.27 16.46
CA LEU A 296 21.99 -18.59 17.09
C LEU A 296 21.61 -18.67 18.58
N VAL A 297 21.08 -17.60 19.20
CA VAL A 297 20.64 -17.67 20.61
C VAL A 297 19.17 -18.07 20.64
N SER A 298 18.95 -19.37 20.83
CA SER A 298 17.67 -19.96 21.23
C SER A 298 17.04 -19.22 22.40
N ASP A 299 15.77 -18.80 22.25
CA ASP A 299 14.72 -18.57 23.25
C ASP A 299 15.11 -18.45 24.75
N GLU A 300 16.12 -17.64 25.07
CA GLU A 300 16.35 -17.15 26.42
C GLU A 300 16.16 -15.63 26.41
N ASP A 301 14.90 -15.23 26.56
CA ASP A 301 14.45 -13.85 26.84
C ASP A 301 14.97 -13.38 28.21
N GLY A 302 16.27 -13.16 28.29
CA GLY A 302 16.95 -12.53 29.41
C GLY A 302 17.27 -11.06 29.12
N PRO A 303 16.98 -10.11 30.03
CA PRO A 303 17.37 -8.72 29.84
C PRO A 303 18.90 -8.57 29.93
N GLY A 304 19.58 -8.35 28.80
CA GLY A 304 20.98 -7.93 28.83
C GLY A 304 21.90 -8.31 27.68
N HIS A 305 21.37 -8.79 26.56
CA HIS A 305 22.17 -9.24 25.41
C HIS A 305 23.05 -8.13 24.81
N THR A 306 24.32 -8.46 24.57
CA THR A 306 25.25 -7.61 23.82
C THR A 306 25.01 -7.75 22.33
N PHE A 307 25.03 -6.64 21.60
CA PHE A 307 24.97 -6.65 20.14
C PHE A 307 26.27 -7.22 19.53
N GLU A 308 26.15 -8.02 18.48
CA GLU A 308 27.30 -8.57 17.76
C GLU A 308 27.87 -7.55 16.77
N SER A 309 26.98 -6.85 16.06
CA SER A 309 27.37 -5.77 15.17
C SER A 309 26.50 -4.54 15.34
N ILE A 310 27.15 -3.39 15.19
CA ILE A 310 26.50 -2.09 15.17
C ILE A 310 26.89 -1.41 13.88
N SER A 311 25.91 -0.94 13.11
CA SER A 311 26.15 -0.10 11.95
C SER A 311 25.66 1.32 12.21
N ILE A 312 26.50 2.31 11.96
CA ILE A 312 26.18 3.73 12.15
C ILE A 312 26.42 4.45 10.83
N PHE A 313 25.42 5.23 10.40
CA PHE A 313 25.51 6.05 9.20
C PHE A 313 25.47 7.52 9.58
N GLU A 314 26.29 8.29 8.87
CA GLU A 314 26.30 9.74 8.90
C GLU A 314 26.26 10.25 7.46
N LEU A 315 25.20 10.95 7.11
CA LEU A 315 24.97 11.53 5.80
C LEU A 315 25.55 12.94 5.78
N LYS A 316 26.02 13.39 4.62
CA LYS A 316 26.36 14.80 4.40
C LYS A 316 25.77 15.31 3.12
N ARG A 317 25.31 16.56 3.15
CA ARG A 317 24.86 17.28 1.93
C ARG A 317 25.78 17.03 0.72
N PRO A 318 25.22 16.77 -0.49
CA PRO A 318 26.00 16.60 -1.72
C PRO A 318 26.97 17.75 -1.95
N MET A 319 28.18 17.42 -2.41
CA MET A 319 29.25 18.35 -2.76
C MET A 319 29.66 19.33 -1.65
N ARG A 320 29.40 19.01 -0.38
CA ARG A 320 29.83 19.82 0.78
C ARG A 320 31.36 19.76 0.93
N ASP A 321 32.08 20.86 0.74
CA ASP A 321 33.56 20.91 0.81
C ASP A 321 34.13 21.81 1.93
N ASN A 322 33.33 22.15 2.93
CA ASN A 322 33.78 23.01 4.04
C ASN A 322 34.11 22.21 5.31
N TYR A 323 34.66 21.00 5.16
CA TYR A 323 35.00 20.17 6.32
C TYR A 323 36.24 20.73 7.06
N ASP A 324 36.07 21.08 8.33
CA ASP A 324 37.16 21.47 9.22
C ASP A 324 37.02 20.81 10.60
N GLY A 325 38.15 20.68 11.32
CA GLY A 325 38.17 20.23 12.71
C GLY A 325 37.28 19.01 12.98
N LYS A 326 36.28 19.19 13.86
CA LYS A 326 35.29 18.18 14.29
C LYS A 326 34.03 18.12 13.42
N ASP A 327 33.87 19.03 12.45
CA ASP A 327 32.71 19.08 11.56
C ASP A 327 32.99 18.28 10.29
N ASN A 328 33.27 16.99 10.45
CA ASN A 328 33.43 16.04 9.36
C ASN A 328 32.78 14.70 9.73
N PRO A 329 32.26 13.94 8.74
CA PRO A 329 31.51 12.73 9.02
C PRO A 329 32.35 11.64 9.69
N ILE A 330 33.67 11.61 9.46
CA ILE A 330 34.55 10.59 10.04
C ILE A 330 34.68 10.78 11.55
N ASP A 331 34.88 12.01 12.03
CA ASP A 331 34.93 12.31 13.47
C ASP A 331 33.58 12.14 14.16
N GLN A 332 32.49 12.52 13.50
CA GLN A 332 31.14 12.32 14.02
C GLN A 332 30.85 10.83 14.25
N LEU A 333 31.17 9.99 13.27
CA LEU A 333 31.03 8.54 13.37
C LEU A 333 31.88 7.92 14.49
N GLN A 334 33.14 8.34 14.61
CA GLN A 334 34.01 7.88 15.69
C GLN A 334 33.48 8.30 17.06
N GLU A 335 32.98 9.54 17.20
CA GLU A 335 32.37 10.02 18.44
C GLU A 335 31.15 9.18 18.84
N TYR A 336 30.27 8.80 17.90
CA TYR A 336 29.15 7.90 18.24
C TYR A 336 29.64 6.52 18.71
N ALA A 337 30.62 5.94 18.01
CA ALA A 337 31.19 4.64 18.36
C ALA A 337 31.84 4.67 19.75
N GLU A 338 32.60 5.74 20.06
CA GLU A 338 33.19 5.96 21.38
C GLU A 338 32.10 6.02 22.47
N LYS A 339 31.03 6.80 22.27
CA LYS A 339 29.93 6.91 23.24
C LYS A 339 29.23 5.58 23.50
N ILE A 340 29.09 4.75 22.47
CA ILE A 340 28.52 3.41 22.60
C ILE A 340 29.49 2.48 23.36
N LYS A 341 30.78 2.47 23.02
CA LYS A 341 31.79 1.66 23.73
C LYS A 341 31.99 2.04 25.19
N GLU A 342 31.83 3.33 25.52
CA GLU A 342 31.86 3.82 26.90
C GLU A 342 30.64 3.35 27.73
N GLY A 343 29.62 2.75 27.11
CA GLY A 343 28.38 2.32 27.77
C GLY A 343 27.44 3.47 28.12
N ASN A 344 27.62 4.64 27.49
CA ASN A 344 26.84 5.85 27.76
C ASN A 344 25.56 5.95 26.91
N ALA A 345 25.40 5.07 25.91
CA ALA A 345 24.35 5.13 24.90
C ALA A 345 23.09 4.33 25.28
N ILE A 346 21.93 4.88 24.95
CA ILE A 346 20.62 4.24 25.04
C ILE A 346 19.92 4.20 23.68
N ASP A 347 19.03 3.24 23.48
CA ASP A 347 18.15 3.15 22.32
C ASP A 347 16.92 4.09 22.43
N ALA A 348 16.04 4.06 21.42
CA ALA A 348 14.82 4.86 21.38
C ALA A 348 13.84 4.59 22.54
N THR A 349 13.88 3.39 23.11
CA THR A 349 13.04 3.00 24.25
C THR A 349 13.67 3.38 25.60
N GLY A 350 14.88 3.93 25.58
CA GLY A 350 15.65 4.30 26.77
C GLY A 350 16.43 3.14 27.38
N ARG A 351 16.57 2.02 26.68
CA ARG A 351 17.32 0.85 27.17
C ARG A 351 18.80 1.00 26.80
N PRO A 352 19.73 0.54 27.67
CA PRO A 352 21.16 0.63 27.36
C PRO A 352 21.56 -0.19 26.14
N ILE A 353 22.35 0.41 25.25
CA ILE A 353 23.01 -0.30 24.14
C ILE A 353 24.26 -0.97 24.71
N ARG A 354 24.23 -2.30 24.84
CA ARG A 354 25.33 -3.07 25.43
C ARG A 354 26.24 -3.63 24.35
N VAL A 355 27.53 -3.34 24.47
CA VAL A 355 28.59 -3.86 23.59
C VAL A 355 29.68 -4.53 24.42
N ASN A 356 30.46 -5.40 23.80
CA ASN A 356 31.65 -6.00 24.39
C ASN A 356 32.86 -5.81 23.44
N GLU A 357 34.03 -6.31 23.83
CA GLU A 357 35.26 -6.16 23.04
C GLU A 357 35.18 -6.81 21.64
N ASN A 358 34.35 -7.84 21.50
CA ASN A 358 34.14 -8.54 20.23
C ASN A 358 33.05 -7.90 19.35
N THR A 359 32.26 -6.96 19.89
CA THR A 359 31.23 -6.26 19.11
C THR A 359 31.90 -5.51 17.95
N ARG A 360 31.50 -5.84 16.73
CA ARG A 360 32.03 -5.23 15.52
C ARG A 360 31.27 -3.96 15.17
N ILE A 361 31.97 -2.85 14.99
CA ILE A 361 31.33 -1.59 14.60
C ILE A 361 31.60 -1.31 13.12
N TYR A 362 30.56 -0.95 12.38
CA TYR A 362 30.62 -0.49 11.00
C TYR A 362 30.15 0.96 10.93
N LEU A 363 30.98 1.83 10.37
CA LEU A 363 30.76 3.26 10.32
C LEU A 363 30.73 3.69 8.86
N TYR A 364 29.63 4.29 8.42
CA TYR A 364 29.41 4.65 7.03
C TYR A 364 29.22 6.16 6.87
N ALA A 365 30.17 6.81 6.20
CA ALA A 365 30.04 8.20 5.80
C ALA A 365 29.42 8.26 4.40
N VAL A 366 28.14 8.62 4.32
CA VAL A 366 27.38 8.69 3.07
C VAL A 366 27.46 10.12 2.52
N CYS A 367 28.46 10.36 1.68
CA CYS A 367 28.80 11.71 1.22
C CYS A 367 29.77 11.69 0.03
N ASP A 368 29.75 12.76 -0.77
CA ASP A 368 30.80 13.00 -1.76
C ASP A 368 32.16 13.24 -1.11
N VAL A 369 33.23 13.06 -1.88
CA VAL A 369 34.62 13.21 -1.40
C VAL A 369 35.28 14.41 -2.07
N PRO A 370 35.04 15.64 -1.58
CA PRO A 370 35.73 16.81 -2.08
C PRO A 370 37.09 16.97 -1.38
N ALA A 371 37.85 17.99 -1.80
CA ALA A 371 39.26 18.14 -1.45
C ALA A 371 39.51 18.23 0.06
N SER A 372 38.60 18.86 0.81
CA SER A 372 38.72 18.98 2.26
C SER A 372 38.57 17.63 2.98
N LEU A 373 37.63 16.77 2.56
CA LEU A 373 37.45 15.42 3.09
C LEU A 373 38.60 14.50 2.65
N GLU A 374 39.00 14.58 1.38
CA GLU A 374 40.10 13.79 0.84
C GLU A 374 41.41 14.00 1.64
N LYS A 375 41.67 15.25 2.02
CA LYS A 375 42.82 15.61 2.87
C LYS A 375 42.75 14.95 4.25
N ILE A 376 41.56 14.85 4.85
CA ILE A 376 41.35 14.16 6.13
C ILE A 376 41.58 12.65 5.95
N MET A 377 40.99 12.06 4.92
CA MET A 377 41.09 10.64 4.62
C MET A 377 42.55 10.20 4.36
N ARG A 378 43.32 11.00 3.60
CA ARG A 378 44.75 10.76 3.36
C ARG A 378 45.56 10.76 4.65
N ARG A 379 45.26 11.66 5.58
CA ARG A 379 45.93 11.72 6.89
C ARG A 379 45.59 10.55 7.80
N ARG A 380 44.45 9.89 7.56
CA ARG A 380 43.96 8.73 8.32
C ARG A 380 44.18 7.40 7.62
N ASN A 381 45.01 7.36 6.57
CA ASN A 381 45.38 6.15 5.84
C ASN A 381 44.18 5.36 5.25
N PHE A 382 43.12 6.06 4.84
CA PHE A 382 42.04 5.43 4.08
C PHE A 382 42.57 4.80 2.79
N LYS A 383 42.10 3.60 2.50
CA LYS A 383 42.42 2.85 1.29
C LYS A 383 41.21 2.79 0.39
N GLN A 384 41.42 2.91 -0.91
CA GLN A 384 40.34 2.79 -1.88
C GLN A 384 39.79 1.35 -1.88
N THR A 385 38.48 1.20 -2.06
CA THR A 385 37.84 -0.10 -2.25
C THR A 385 38.21 -0.71 -3.61
N PRO A 386 38.09 -2.04 -3.80
CA PRO A 386 38.52 -2.71 -5.04
C PRO A 386 37.84 -2.20 -6.33
N ASP A 387 36.61 -1.71 -6.22
CA ASP A 387 35.85 -1.09 -7.31
C ASP A 387 36.39 0.31 -7.70
N GLY A 388 37.26 0.91 -6.88
CA GLY A 388 37.75 2.26 -7.05
C GLY A 388 36.73 3.35 -6.71
N LEU A 389 35.55 3.01 -6.20
CA LEU A 389 34.44 3.96 -6.02
C LEU A 389 34.19 4.38 -4.57
N GLY A 390 34.88 3.78 -3.60
CA GLY A 390 34.78 4.11 -2.19
C GLY A 390 36.12 4.04 -1.48
N TRP A 391 36.09 4.29 -0.17
CA TRP A 391 37.28 4.22 0.67
C TRP A 391 36.96 3.58 2.01
N HIS A 392 37.92 2.86 2.58
CA HIS A 392 37.76 2.23 3.86
C HIS A 392 39.02 2.36 4.72
N VAL A 393 38.84 2.31 6.04
CA VAL A 393 39.92 2.15 7.01
C VAL A 393 39.41 1.34 8.19
N TYR A 394 40.32 0.69 8.90
CA TYR A 394 40.02 0.01 10.15
C TYR A 394 40.63 0.78 11.32
N VAL A 395 39.87 0.93 12.40
CA VAL A 395 40.28 1.60 13.65
C VAL A 395 40.28 0.57 14.77
N ASP A 396 41.49 0.13 15.15
CA ASP A 396 41.70 -0.96 16.11
C ASP A 396 41.06 -0.67 17.47
N ASP A 397 41.28 0.53 18.03
CA ASP A 397 40.80 0.91 19.36
C ASP A 397 39.25 0.85 19.48
N LEU A 398 38.56 1.06 18.37
CA LEU A 398 37.10 1.01 18.31
C LEU A 398 36.56 -0.35 17.84
N ASN A 399 37.42 -1.28 17.42
CA ASN A 399 37.01 -2.48 16.66
C ASN A 399 36.04 -2.10 15.51
N ALA A 400 36.38 -0.99 14.82
CA ALA A 400 35.48 -0.33 13.88
C ALA A 400 36.04 -0.31 12.46
N SER A 401 35.22 -0.66 11.47
CA SER A 401 35.51 -0.43 10.06
C SER A 401 34.77 0.82 9.60
N ILE A 402 35.50 1.82 9.07
CA ILE A 402 34.90 3.03 8.51
C ILE A 402 34.93 2.92 6.98
N GLU A 403 33.80 3.09 6.32
CA GLU A 403 33.69 3.21 4.87
C GLU A 403 33.09 4.57 4.49
N VAL A 404 33.70 5.22 3.51
CA VAL A 404 33.14 6.41 2.86
C VAL A 404 32.46 5.94 1.57
N LEU A 405 31.16 6.22 1.48
CA LEU A 405 30.26 5.83 0.41
C LEU A 405 29.84 7.09 -0.39
N PRO A 406 30.51 7.39 -1.51
CA PRO A 406 30.09 8.47 -2.40
C PRO A 406 28.69 8.25 -2.96
N TYR A 407 27.96 9.34 -3.17
CA TYR A 407 26.62 9.27 -3.74
C TYR A 407 26.61 8.66 -5.14
N ASP A 408 27.65 8.93 -5.94
CA ASP A 408 27.81 8.32 -7.26
C ASP A 408 27.97 6.79 -7.19
N LYS A 409 28.66 6.26 -6.17
CA LYS A 409 28.77 4.82 -5.93
C LYS A 409 27.40 4.23 -5.61
N ILE A 410 26.68 4.84 -4.66
CA ILE A 410 25.33 4.42 -4.26
C ILE A 410 24.38 4.40 -5.46
N LEU A 411 24.41 5.45 -6.29
CA LEU A 411 23.60 5.55 -7.50
C LEU A 411 23.96 4.47 -8.52
N ALA A 412 25.25 4.21 -8.75
CA ALA A 412 25.71 3.19 -9.67
C ALA A 412 25.29 1.79 -9.22
N ASP A 413 25.53 1.45 -7.95
CA ASP A 413 25.20 0.15 -7.37
C ASP A 413 23.69 -0.08 -7.36
N SER A 414 22.90 0.94 -6.98
CA SER A 414 21.44 0.87 -7.02
C SER A 414 20.89 0.65 -8.41
N LYS A 415 21.45 1.32 -9.43
CA LYS A 415 21.06 1.12 -10.83
C LYS A 415 21.37 -0.29 -11.33
N MET A 416 22.45 -0.91 -10.87
CA MET A 416 22.74 -2.30 -11.18
C MET A 416 21.72 -3.24 -10.53
N ARG A 417 21.40 -3.02 -9.25
CA ARG A 417 20.41 -3.82 -8.49
C ARG A 417 19.01 -3.73 -9.11
N SER A 418 18.58 -2.54 -9.55
CA SER A 418 17.25 -2.35 -10.15
C SER A 418 17.11 -2.80 -11.61
N ARG A 419 18.18 -3.36 -12.22
CA ARG A 419 18.12 -4.02 -13.55
C ARG A 419 18.01 -5.54 -13.46
N GLY A 420 18.22 -6.11 -12.27
CA GLY A 420 18.24 -7.55 -12.00
C GLY A 420 16.85 -8.16 -11.89
#